data_AF-W9RB72-F1
#
_entry.id   AF-W9RB72-F1
#
_cell.length_a   1.000
_cell.length_b   1.000
_cell.length_c   1.000
_cell.angle_alpha   90.00
_cell.angle_beta   90.00
_cell.angle_gamma   90.00
#
_symmetry.space_group_name_H-M   'P 1'
#
loop_
_entity.id
_entity.type
_entity.pdbx_description
1 polymer ?
#
loop_
_entity_poly.entity_id
_entity_poly.type
_entity_poly.pdbx_seq_one_letter_code
_entity_poly.pdbx_strand_id
1 'polypeptide(L)'
;MGRERVLLVWVVAVLIIIMVGVGESKYMVYNTSQGIVADKLNVHLVAHSHDDVGWLKTVDQYYVGSNNSIQAFFQRWWRDQSEAMQLVVKKLVNSGQLENGGMCMHDEGPTHYIDMIDQTTLGHLFIKVEFNVTPRVGWQIDPFGHSAVQAYLLGAEVGFDSFFYGRIDYQDRAKRKSEKSLEVIWRGSKSLGSSSQIFAGAFPENYEPPSGFYFEVNDASPVVQDDPEFFDYNVQERVNDFVAAAVAQANITRTNHIMWTMGTDFKYQYAHTWFRQLDKLIHYVNMFADSNYL
;
A
#
# COMPACT_ATOMS: atom_id res chain seq x y z
N MET A 1 37.73 51.49 4.50
CA MET A 1 36.59 50.58 4.75
C MET A 1 36.49 49.52 3.64
N GLY A 2 37.54 48.72 3.41
CA GLY A 2 37.61 47.91 2.16
C GLY A 2 38.36 46.57 2.21
N ARG A 3 39.17 46.29 3.23
CA ARG A 3 39.93 45.02 3.31
C ARG A 3 39.25 43.97 4.17
N GLU A 4 38.68 44.38 5.31
CA GLU A 4 38.02 43.48 6.26
C GLU A 4 36.69 42.91 5.73
N ARG A 5 35.91 43.71 5.00
CA ARG A 5 34.66 43.24 4.36
C ARG A 5 34.92 42.22 3.24
N VAL A 6 36.00 42.40 2.49
CA VAL A 6 36.40 41.46 1.44
C VAL A 6 36.87 40.14 2.07
N LEU A 7 37.66 40.21 3.15
CA LEU A 7 38.09 39.02 3.88
C LEU A 7 36.89 38.24 4.45
N LEU A 8 35.90 38.93 4.99
CA LEU A 8 34.69 38.30 5.53
C LEU A 8 33.86 37.60 4.45
N VAL A 9 33.71 38.22 3.27
CA VAL A 9 32.99 37.62 2.13
C VAL A 9 33.72 36.38 1.62
N TRP A 10 35.06 36.41 1.56
CA TRP A 10 35.85 35.23 1.16
C TRP A 10 35.77 34.10 2.19
N VAL A 11 35.84 34.40 3.49
CA VAL A 11 35.71 33.38 4.54
C VAL A 11 34.31 32.75 4.51
N VAL A 12 33.26 33.55 4.33
CA VAL A 12 31.89 33.03 4.21
C VAL A 12 31.71 32.19 2.95
N ALA A 13 32.26 32.62 1.80
CA ALA A 13 32.20 31.87 0.56
C ALA A 13 32.93 30.52 0.66
N VAL A 14 34.11 30.49 1.30
CA VAL A 14 34.87 29.25 1.53
C VAL A 14 34.15 28.33 2.50
N LEU A 15 33.53 28.86 3.56
CA LEU A 15 32.72 28.06 4.49
C LEU A 15 31.47 27.47 3.81
N ILE A 16 30.82 28.21 2.91
CA ILE A 16 29.69 27.70 2.11
C ILE A 16 30.18 26.60 1.15
N ILE A 17 31.31 26.77 0.49
CA ILE A 17 31.88 25.74 -0.40
C ILE A 17 32.29 24.49 0.38
N ILE A 18 32.83 24.63 1.59
CA ILE A 18 33.16 23.49 2.46
C ILE A 18 31.89 22.79 2.97
N MET A 19 30.83 23.55 3.30
CA MET A 19 29.53 22.97 3.68
C MET A 19 28.79 22.30 2.52
N VAL A 20 29.02 22.74 1.28
CA VAL A 20 28.46 22.12 0.07
C VAL A 20 29.35 20.96 -0.43
N GLY A 21 30.64 20.95 -0.08
CA GLY A 21 31.65 20.06 -0.64
C GLY A 21 32.07 18.86 0.21
N VAL A 22 31.48 18.63 1.39
CA VAL A 22 31.84 17.47 2.23
C VAL A 22 30.59 16.72 2.63
N GLY A 23 30.25 15.72 1.82
CA GLY A 23 29.17 14.79 2.06
C GLY A 23 28.72 14.09 0.78
N GLU A 24 29.63 13.47 0.01
CA GLU A 24 29.19 12.37 -0.84
C GLU A 24 28.73 11.25 0.08
N SER A 25 27.44 11.26 0.44
CA SER A 25 26.80 10.08 0.98
C SER A 25 27.01 8.97 -0.03
N LYS A 26 27.68 7.87 0.37
CA LYS A 26 27.62 6.61 -0.37
C LYS A 26 26.18 6.09 -0.24
N TYR A 27 25.26 6.70 -0.96
CA TYR A 27 23.89 6.23 -1.02
C TYR A 27 23.94 4.91 -1.80
N MET A 28 23.68 3.80 -1.11
CA MET A 28 23.47 2.54 -1.80
C MET A 28 22.25 2.68 -2.71
N VAL A 29 22.45 2.41 -4.00
CA VAL A 29 21.35 2.41 -4.98
C VAL A 29 20.68 1.04 -4.92
N TYR A 30 19.51 0.97 -4.30
CA TYR A 30 18.68 -0.23 -4.28
C TYR A 30 17.98 -0.42 -5.63
N ASN A 31 18.07 -1.63 -6.19
CA ASN A 31 17.31 -1.96 -7.40
C ASN A 31 15.86 -2.30 -7.06
N THR A 32 14.96 -1.34 -7.31
CA THR A 32 13.53 -1.44 -7.05
C THR A 32 12.69 -1.57 -8.33
N SER A 33 13.34 -1.70 -9.48
CA SER A 33 12.72 -1.76 -10.81
C SER A 33 12.22 -3.15 -11.22
N GLN A 34 12.26 -4.10 -10.29
CA GLN A 34 11.95 -5.50 -10.58
C GLN A 34 10.46 -5.66 -10.92
N GLY A 35 10.20 -6.46 -11.95
CA GLY A 35 8.85 -6.80 -12.40
C GLY A 35 8.53 -8.27 -12.18
N ILE A 36 7.45 -8.73 -12.82
CA ILE A 36 7.07 -10.15 -12.77
C ILE A 36 8.13 -10.99 -13.47
N VAL A 37 8.56 -12.06 -12.80
CA VAL A 37 9.44 -13.08 -13.37
C VAL A 37 8.63 -14.36 -13.55
N ALA A 38 8.60 -14.87 -14.78
CA ALA A 38 7.97 -16.15 -15.10
C ALA A 38 8.66 -17.28 -14.31
N ASP A 39 7.89 -18.30 -13.94
CA ASP A 39 8.35 -19.51 -13.22
C ASP A 39 8.93 -19.27 -11.81
N LYS A 40 8.90 -18.04 -11.30
CA LYS A 40 9.21 -17.72 -9.90
C LYS A 40 7.95 -17.40 -9.10
N LEU A 41 8.03 -17.52 -7.77
CA LEU A 41 7.05 -16.91 -6.87
C LEU A 41 7.21 -15.39 -6.89
N ASN A 42 6.14 -14.68 -7.23
CA ASN A 42 6.08 -13.23 -7.29
C ASN A 42 5.29 -12.71 -6.08
N VAL A 43 5.95 -11.91 -5.23
CA VAL A 43 5.34 -11.30 -4.05
C VAL A 43 5.03 -9.84 -4.36
N HIS A 44 3.74 -9.52 -4.46
CA HIS A 44 3.26 -8.16 -4.69
C HIS A 44 3.15 -7.42 -3.36
N LEU A 45 4.10 -6.51 -3.10
CA LEU A 45 4.11 -5.67 -1.91
C LEU A 45 3.20 -4.46 -2.13
N VAL A 46 2.00 -4.48 -1.55
CA VAL A 46 0.99 -3.43 -1.71
C VAL A 46 1.01 -2.54 -0.47
N ALA A 47 1.70 -1.40 -0.58
CA ALA A 47 1.74 -0.37 0.45
C ALA A 47 0.35 0.27 0.62
N HIS A 48 -0.17 0.32 1.85
CA HIS A 48 -1.45 0.98 2.13
C HIS A 48 -1.52 1.53 3.57
N SER A 49 -2.49 2.41 3.81
CA SER A 49 -2.93 2.81 5.16
C SER A 49 -4.45 2.68 5.23
N HIS A 50 -4.96 2.09 6.31
CA HIS A 50 -6.38 2.07 6.59
C HIS A 50 -6.73 3.26 7.48
N ASP A 51 -7.38 4.29 6.92
CA ASP A 51 -7.70 5.53 7.65
C ASP A 51 -9.21 5.67 7.90
N ASP A 52 -9.73 5.13 9.01
CA ASP A 52 -11.15 5.22 9.34
C ASP A 52 -11.72 6.64 9.21
N VAL A 53 -12.85 6.77 8.50
CA VAL A 53 -13.60 8.03 8.40
C VAL A 53 -14.48 8.20 9.64
N GLY A 54 -13.82 8.23 10.81
CA GLY A 54 -14.44 8.29 12.14
C GLY A 54 -14.66 6.91 12.77
N TRP A 55 -14.11 6.72 13.98
CA TRP A 55 -14.23 5.49 14.77
C TRP A 55 -14.00 5.78 16.26
N LEU A 56 -12.73 5.78 16.72
CA LEU A 56 -12.38 6.20 18.09
C LEU A 56 -12.24 7.72 18.23
N LYS A 57 -11.99 8.41 17.11
CA LYS A 57 -11.97 9.87 16.99
C LYS A 57 -12.93 10.30 15.89
N THR A 58 -13.27 11.58 15.86
CA THR A 58 -14.05 12.15 14.76
C THR A 58 -13.22 12.23 13.48
N VAL A 59 -13.89 12.36 12.33
CA VAL A 59 -13.24 12.59 11.03
C VAL A 59 -12.23 13.75 11.11
N ASP A 60 -12.64 14.88 11.68
CA ASP A 60 -11.76 16.07 11.76
C ASP A 60 -10.56 15.85 12.69
N GLN A 61 -10.74 15.11 13.79
CA GLN A 61 -9.66 14.78 14.72
C GLN A 61 -8.64 13.83 14.09
N TYR A 62 -9.08 12.86 13.29
CA TYR A 62 -8.18 12.05 12.48
C TYR A 62 -7.49 12.91 11.42
N TYR A 63 -8.23 13.70 10.64
CA TYR A 63 -7.64 14.54 9.59
C TYR A 63 -6.51 15.47 10.08
N VAL A 64 -6.71 16.10 11.24
CA VAL A 64 -5.71 17.03 11.81
C VAL A 64 -4.59 16.29 12.56
N GLY A 65 -4.86 15.09 13.07
CA GLY A 65 -3.98 14.36 13.99
C GLY A 65 -3.32 13.09 13.43
N SER A 66 -3.66 12.64 12.23
CA SER A 66 -3.12 11.42 11.57
C SER A 66 -2.83 11.64 10.08
N ASN A 67 -2.22 10.65 9.44
CA ASN A 67 -1.91 10.66 8.01
C ASN A 67 -3.19 10.60 7.13
N ASN A 68 -3.17 11.25 5.97
CA ASN A 68 -4.37 11.72 5.25
C ASN A 68 -4.61 11.03 3.89
N SER A 69 -4.61 9.70 3.80
CA SER A 69 -4.64 8.99 2.51
C SER A 69 -5.99 8.45 2.01
N ILE A 70 -7.06 8.38 2.81
CA ILE A 70 -8.40 7.96 2.31
C ILE A 70 -9.15 9.09 1.60
N GLN A 71 -9.94 8.80 0.56
CA GLN A 71 -10.64 9.78 -0.30
C GLN A 71 -11.39 10.92 0.40
N ALA A 72 -12.17 10.69 1.45
CA ALA A 72 -12.76 11.80 2.22
C ALA A 72 -11.69 12.71 2.85
N PHE A 73 -10.57 12.15 3.31
CA PHE A 73 -9.38 12.90 3.72
C PHE A 73 -8.58 13.45 2.55
N PHE A 74 -8.49 12.72 1.43
CA PHE A 74 -7.74 13.10 0.25
C PHE A 74 -8.39 14.31 -0.42
N GLN A 75 -9.71 14.38 -0.54
CA GLN A 75 -10.40 15.55 -1.10
C GLN A 75 -10.20 16.80 -0.22
N ARG A 76 -10.23 16.62 1.10
CA ARG A 76 -9.93 17.71 2.06
C ARG A 76 -8.48 18.16 1.92
N TRP A 77 -7.55 17.22 1.93
CA TRP A 77 -6.12 17.45 1.74
C TRP A 77 -5.84 18.13 0.41
N TRP A 78 -6.42 17.62 -0.69
CA TRP A 78 -6.27 18.07 -2.06
C TRP A 78 -6.61 19.54 -2.24
N ARG A 79 -7.72 19.99 -1.63
CA ARG A 79 -8.17 21.38 -1.67
C ARG A 79 -7.16 22.32 -0.99
N ASP A 80 -6.47 21.84 0.03
CA ASP A 80 -5.52 22.63 0.81
C ASP A 80 -4.10 22.61 0.18
N GLN A 81 -3.89 21.86 -0.90
CA GLN A 81 -2.58 21.75 -1.56
C GLN A 81 -2.27 22.89 -2.53
N SER A 82 -0.99 23.20 -2.67
CA SER A 82 -0.50 24.10 -3.72
C SER A 82 -0.62 23.46 -5.12
N GLU A 83 -0.73 24.27 -6.16
CA GLU A 83 -0.73 23.79 -7.56
C GLU A 83 0.49 22.91 -7.87
N ALA A 84 1.66 23.25 -7.33
CA ALA A 84 2.87 22.46 -7.51
C ALA A 84 2.73 21.04 -6.92
N MET A 85 2.16 20.92 -5.72
CA MET A 85 1.88 19.62 -5.12
C MET A 85 0.81 18.85 -5.89
N GLN A 86 -0.26 19.54 -6.30
CA GLN A 86 -1.31 18.93 -7.14
C GLN A 86 -0.73 18.35 -8.44
N LEU A 87 0.20 19.05 -9.09
CA LEU A 87 0.89 18.55 -10.28
C LEU A 87 1.76 17.32 -10.00
N VAL A 88 2.43 17.26 -8.84
CA VAL A 88 3.19 16.07 -8.43
C VAL A 88 2.27 14.87 -8.25
N VAL A 89 1.16 15.03 -7.53
CA VAL A 89 0.18 13.96 -7.32
C VAL A 89 -0.46 13.50 -8.62
N LYS A 90 -0.83 14.44 -9.52
CA LYS A 90 -1.35 14.07 -10.85
C LYS A 90 -0.34 13.23 -11.63
N LYS A 91 0.97 13.51 -11.52
CA LYS A 91 2.00 12.67 -12.12
C LYS A 91 2.05 11.28 -11.47
N LEU A 92 1.98 11.18 -10.14
CA LEU A 92 1.99 9.90 -9.42
C LEU A 92 0.77 9.03 -9.75
N VAL A 93 -0.42 9.64 -9.88
CA VAL A 93 -1.63 8.92 -10.28
C VAL A 93 -1.52 8.47 -11.75
N ASN A 94 -1.05 9.35 -12.64
CA ASN A 94 -0.89 9.02 -14.06
C ASN A 94 0.19 7.96 -14.33
N SER A 95 1.21 7.87 -13.46
CA SER A 95 2.23 6.81 -13.53
C SER A 95 1.81 5.50 -12.86
N GLY A 96 0.64 5.47 -12.20
CA GLY A 96 0.15 4.30 -11.46
C GLY A 96 0.82 4.09 -10.10
N GLN A 97 1.57 5.08 -9.59
CA GLN A 97 2.21 5.01 -8.27
C GLN A 97 1.26 5.32 -7.11
N LEU A 98 0.09 5.91 -7.39
CA LEU A 98 -0.95 6.20 -6.41
C LEU A 98 -2.32 5.83 -6.98
N GLU A 99 -3.05 4.96 -6.30
CA GLU A 99 -4.44 4.58 -6.62
C GLU A 99 -5.40 5.04 -5.51
N ASN A 100 -6.65 5.32 -5.89
CA ASN A 100 -7.67 5.96 -5.07
C ASN A 100 -9.06 5.31 -5.32
N GLY A 101 -10.05 5.49 -4.44
CA GLY A 101 -11.34 4.78 -4.49
C GLY A 101 -12.62 5.60 -4.22
N GLY A 102 -13.63 5.00 -3.59
CA GLY A 102 -14.87 5.67 -3.15
C GLY A 102 -14.64 6.66 -2.01
N MET A 103 -15.66 7.43 -1.59
CA MET A 103 -15.52 8.43 -0.51
C MET A 103 -15.06 7.82 0.82
N CYS A 104 -15.59 6.64 1.14
CA CYS A 104 -15.18 5.83 2.28
C CYS A 104 -15.17 4.34 1.90
N MET A 105 -14.73 3.51 2.84
CA MET A 105 -14.96 2.07 2.84
C MET A 105 -16.26 1.82 3.59
N HIS A 106 -17.37 1.65 2.87
CA HIS A 106 -18.69 1.51 3.48
C HIS A 106 -18.88 0.14 4.13
N ASP A 107 -19.72 0.07 5.16
CA ASP A 107 -20.20 -1.19 5.72
C ASP A 107 -21.11 -1.92 4.72
N GLU A 108 -21.22 -3.24 4.85
CA GLU A 108 -22.00 -4.11 3.98
C GLU A 108 -23.17 -4.81 4.70
N GLY A 109 -23.30 -4.63 6.01
CA GLY A 109 -24.42 -5.15 6.79
C GLY A 109 -25.65 -4.21 6.82
N PRO A 110 -25.53 -2.99 7.37
CA PRO A 110 -26.63 -2.06 7.64
C PRO A 110 -26.70 -0.89 6.64
N THR A 111 -26.16 -1.04 5.43
CA THR A 111 -26.19 0.00 4.39
C THR A 111 -27.28 -0.30 3.35
N HIS A 112 -27.90 0.77 2.83
CA HIS A 112 -28.79 0.64 1.68
C HIS A 112 -28.00 0.80 0.38
N TYR A 113 -28.33 0.03 -0.65
CA TYR A 113 -27.57 0.05 -1.92
C TYR A 113 -27.56 1.43 -2.59
N ILE A 114 -28.58 2.27 -2.36
CA ILE A 114 -28.60 3.67 -2.84
C ILE A 114 -27.45 4.45 -2.21
N ASP A 115 -27.27 4.36 -0.89
CA ASP A 115 -26.21 5.09 -0.18
C ASP A 115 -24.81 4.57 -0.58
N MET A 116 -24.70 3.26 -0.82
CA MET A 116 -23.47 2.65 -1.36
C MET A 116 -23.14 3.23 -2.76
N ILE A 117 -24.14 3.37 -3.63
CA ILE A 117 -23.97 3.97 -4.97
C ILE A 117 -23.60 5.45 -4.84
N ASP A 118 -24.30 6.22 -4.00
CA ASP A 118 -24.08 7.66 -3.85
C ASP A 118 -22.66 7.95 -3.36
N GLN A 119 -22.21 7.29 -2.30
CA GLN A 119 -20.86 7.52 -1.77
C GLN A 119 -19.77 7.09 -2.77
N THR A 120 -19.98 5.97 -3.47
CA THR A 120 -19.03 5.48 -4.49
C THR A 120 -18.96 6.45 -5.66
N THR A 121 -20.12 6.92 -6.13
CA THR A 121 -20.24 7.87 -7.24
C THR A 121 -19.56 9.20 -6.91
N LEU A 122 -19.70 9.70 -5.68
CA LEU A 122 -19.02 10.92 -5.24
C LEU A 122 -17.49 10.78 -5.30
N GLY A 123 -16.94 9.67 -4.82
CA GLY A 123 -15.49 9.43 -4.88
C GLY A 123 -14.98 9.25 -6.31
N HIS A 124 -15.67 8.41 -7.10
CA HIS A 124 -15.30 8.15 -8.49
C HIS A 124 -15.42 9.39 -9.37
N LEU A 125 -16.42 10.25 -9.15
CA LEU A 125 -16.57 11.50 -9.89
C LEU A 125 -15.39 12.44 -9.61
N PHE A 126 -14.99 12.60 -8.35
CA PHE A 126 -13.82 13.39 -8.00
C PHE A 126 -12.56 12.86 -8.69
N ILE A 127 -12.30 11.54 -8.61
CA ILE A 127 -11.15 10.92 -9.26
C ILE A 127 -11.18 11.14 -10.78
N LYS A 128 -12.35 11.00 -11.38
CA LYS A 128 -12.52 11.18 -12.82
C LYS A 128 -12.28 12.62 -13.26
N VAL A 129 -12.75 13.60 -12.48
CA VAL A 129 -12.56 15.02 -12.79
C VAL A 129 -11.11 15.45 -12.58
N GLU A 130 -10.49 15.05 -11.48
CA GLU A 130 -9.15 15.54 -11.14
C GLU A 130 -8.01 14.80 -11.85
N PHE A 131 -8.18 13.50 -12.06
CA PHE A 131 -7.12 12.62 -12.56
C PHE A 131 -7.48 11.91 -13.87
N ASN A 132 -8.73 11.98 -14.32
CA ASN A 132 -9.23 11.22 -15.48
C ASN A 132 -9.01 9.69 -15.38
N VAL A 133 -8.91 9.18 -14.14
CA VAL A 133 -8.76 7.75 -13.85
C VAL A 133 -10.12 7.16 -13.47
N THR A 134 -10.27 5.85 -13.67
CA THR A 134 -11.42 5.07 -13.22
C THR A 134 -10.88 3.86 -12.45
N PRO A 135 -11.12 3.76 -11.13
CA PRO A 135 -10.63 2.64 -10.33
C PRO A 135 -11.11 1.29 -10.87
N ARG A 136 -10.27 0.26 -10.73
CA ARG A 136 -10.52 -1.08 -11.29
C ARG A 136 -10.61 -2.17 -10.22
N VAL A 137 -10.25 -1.85 -8.98
CA VAL A 137 -10.18 -2.79 -7.87
C VAL A 137 -10.98 -2.25 -6.69
N GLY A 138 -11.90 -3.08 -6.18
CA GLY A 138 -12.56 -2.82 -4.91
C GLY A 138 -11.69 -3.23 -3.73
N TRP A 139 -11.70 -2.41 -2.66
CA TRP A 139 -10.89 -2.63 -1.46
C TRP A 139 -11.77 -2.50 -0.20
N GLN A 140 -12.28 -3.62 0.32
CA GLN A 140 -13.14 -3.66 1.53
C GLN A 140 -12.46 -4.53 2.59
N ILE A 141 -11.35 -4.03 3.11
CA ILE A 141 -10.51 -4.80 4.01
C ILE A 141 -11.12 -4.94 5.41
N ASP A 142 -11.95 -3.97 5.82
CA ASP A 142 -12.41 -3.85 7.20
C ASP A 142 -13.93 -4.01 7.48
N PRO A 143 -14.86 -4.01 6.51
CA PRO A 143 -16.26 -4.32 6.80
C PRO A 143 -16.46 -5.70 7.44
N PHE A 144 -17.43 -5.81 8.35
CA PHE A 144 -17.65 -7.01 9.16
C PHE A 144 -18.48 -8.07 8.43
N GLY A 145 -17.87 -8.69 7.42
CA GLY A 145 -18.53 -9.60 6.49
C GLY A 145 -18.96 -8.88 5.21
N HIS A 146 -19.26 -9.67 4.18
CA HIS A 146 -19.44 -9.14 2.82
C HIS A 146 -20.77 -9.57 2.21
N SER A 147 -21.43 -8.62 1.54
CA SER A 147 -22.74 -8.77 0.96
C SER A 147 -22.66 -9.25 -0.50
N ALA A 148 -23.68 -9.97 -0.94
CA ALA A 148 -23.81 -10.33 -2.35
C ALA A 148 -23.91 -9.08 -3.26
N VAL A 149 -24.55 -8.01 -2.75
CA VAL A 149 -24.72 -6.72 -3.46
C VAL A 149 -23.37 -6.04 -3.70
N GLN A 150 -22.45 -6.10 -2.74
CA GLN A 150 -21.10 -5.58 -2.94
C GLN A 150 -20.40 -6.26 -4.12
N ALA A 151 -20.52 -7.58 -4.24
CA ALA A 151 -19.85 -8.33 -5.29
C ALA A 151 -20.39 -8.00 -6.68
N TYR A 152 -21.70 -8.09 -6.87
CA TYR A 152 -22.28 -7.93 -8.21
C TYR A 152 -22.48 -6.45 -8.55
N LEU A 153 -23.02 -5.63 -7.64
CA LEU A 153 -23.39 -4.25 -7.96
C LEU A 153 -22.22 -3.29 -7.77
N LEU A 154 -21.68 -3.20 -6.56
CA LEU A 154 -20.56 -2.30 -6.23
C LEU A 154 -19.18 -2.91 -6.53
N GLY A 155 -19.17 -4.02 -7.28
CA GLY A 155 -18.00 -4.67 -7.82
C GLY A 155 -18.10 -4.76 -9.33
N ALA A 156 -18.81 -5.77 -9.83
CA ALA A 156 -18.89 -6.01 -11.27
C ALA A 156 -19.58 -4.87 -12.06
N GLU A 157 -20.77 -4.41 -11.65
CA GLU A 157 -21.52 -3.40 -12.42
C GLU A 157 -20.89 -1.99 -12.38
N VAL A 158 -20.10 -1.67 -11.35
CA VAL A 158 -19.31 -0.42 -11.33
C VAL A 158 -18.05 -0.50 -12.21
N GLY A 159 -17.75 -1.67 -12.78
CA GLY A 159 -16.64 -1.88 -13.70
C GLY A 159 -15.33 -2.35 -13.05
N PHE A 160 -15.38 -2.89 -11.84
CA PHE A 160 -14.20 -3.50 -11.21
C PHE A 160 -13.90 -4.88 -11.79
N ASP A 161 -12.61 -5.17 -11.95
CA ASP A 161 -12.12 -6.48 -12.35
C ASP A 161 -11.99 -7.42 -11.15
N SER A 162 -11.64 -6.85 -9.99
CA SER A 162 -11.39 -7.58 -8.76
C SER A 162 -11.83 -6.84 -7.51
N PHE A 163 -12.03 -7.60 -6.44
CA PHE A 163 -12.42 -7.11 -5.15
C PHE A 163 -11.68 -7.87 -4.05
N PHE A 164 -10.99 -7.16 -3.15
CA PHE A 164 -10.20 -7.75 -2.07
C PHE A 164 -10.74 -7.33 -0.70
N TYR A 165 -10.68 -8.28 0.24
CA TYR A 165 -11.29 -8.10 1.55
C TYR A 165 -10.59 -8.92 2.66
N GLY A 166 -10.66 -8.38 3.88
CA GLY A 166 -9.97 -8.95 5.04
C GLY A 166 -10.83 -9.90 5.84
N ARG A 167 -12.12 -9.59 6.07
CA ARG A 167 -12.92 -10.24 7.13
C ARG A 167 -13.90 -11.29 6.61
N ILE A 168 -13.57 -12.56 6.83
CA ILE A 168 -14.48 -13.71 6.69
C ILE A 168 -14.55 -14.52 7.99
N ASP A 169 -15.58 -15.34 8.11
CA ASP A 169 -15.72 -16.29 9.22
C ASP A 169 -14.46 -17.15 9.37
N TYR A 170 -14.02 -17.38 10.61
CA TYR A 170 -12.76 -18.08 10.89
C TYR A 170 -12.78 -19.56 10.47
N GLN A 171 -13.94 -20.22 10.50
CA GLN A 171 -14.09 -21.60 10.03
C GLN A 171 -14.03 -21.63 8.50
N ASP A 172 -14.69 -20.68 7.83
CA ASP A 172 -14.60 -20.53 6.37
C ASP A 172 -13.15 -20.23 5.93
N ARG A 173 -12.44 -19.35 6.65
CA ARG A 173 -11.02 -19.05 6.40
C ARG A 173 -10.14 -20.30 6.51
N ALA A 174 -10.29 -21.07 7.59
CA ALA A 174 -9.49 -22.28 7.80
C ALA A 174 -9.74 -23.30 6.67
N LYS A 175 -11.00 -23.47 6.26
CA LYS A 175 -11.38 -24.30 5.12
C LYS A 175 -10.81 -23.80 3.81
N ARG A 176 -10.88 -22.49 3.54
CA ARG A 176 -10.37 -21.89 2.31
C ARG A 176 -8.86 -21.96 2.18
N LYS A 177 -8.13 -21.88 3.30
CA LYS A 177 -6.68 -22.13 3.33
C LYS A 177 -6.35 -23.56 2.92
N SER A 178 -7.06 -24.56 3.46
CA SER A 178 -6.79 -25.96 3.13
C SER A 178 -7.19 -26.33 1.70
N GLU A 179 -8.25 -25.71 1.18
CA GLU A 179 -8.76 -25.95 -0.18
C GLU A 179 -8.15 -25.01 -1.24
N LYS A 180 -7.26 -24.09 -0.85
CA LYS A 180 -6.75 -23.00 -1.71
C LYS A 180 -7.89 -22.25 -2.41
N SER A 181 -8.94 -21.90 -1.66
CA SER A 181 -10.17 -21.25 -2.16
C SER A 181 -10.43 -19.88 -1.52
N LEU A 182 -9.36 -19.23 -1.05
CA LEU A 182 -9.37 -17.81 -0.64
C LEU A 182 -9.67 -16.87 -1.82
N GLU A 183 -9.25 -17.27 -3.03
CA GLU A 183 -9.51 -16.56 -4.28
C GLU A 183 -10.58 -17.31 -5.09
N VAL A 184 -11.65 -16.62 -5.46
CA VAL A 184 -12.80 -17.20 -6.17
C VAL A 184 -13.34 -16.26 -7.24
N ILE A 185 -14.10 -16.81 -8.20
CA ILE A 185 -14.99 -16.01 -9.04
C ILE A 185 -16.34 -15.94 -8.32
N TRP A 186 -16.66 -14.78 -7.77
CA TRP A 186 -17.88 -14.58 -7.01
C TRP A 186 -19.03 -14.10 -7.92
N ARG A 187 -20.09 -14.91 -7.98
CA ARG A 187 -21.36 -14.59 -8.64
C ARG A 187 -22.39 -14.15 -7.60
N GLY A 188 -22.38 -12.86 -7.26
CA GLY A 188 -23.25 -12.29 -6.23
C GLY A 188 -24.73 -12.23 -6.62
N SER A 189 -25.04 -12.14 -7.91
CA SER A 189 -26.43 -12.04 -8.39
C SER A 189 -26.95 -13.37 -8.95
N LYS A 190 -28.04 -13.87 -8.38
CA LYS A 190 -28.76 -15.04 -8.93
C LYS A 190 -29.38 -14.76 -10.31
N SER A 191 -29.75 -13.51 -10.57
CA SER A 191 -30.41 -13.09 -11.81
C SER A 191 -29.42 -12.85 -12.95
N LEU A 192 -28.27 -12.25 -12.65
CA LEU A 192 -27.24 -11.91 -13.65
C LEU A 192 -26.20 -13.03 -13.82
N GLY A 193 -25.98 -13.85 -12.78
CA GLY A 193 -25.06 -14.99 -12.86
C GLY A 193 -23.66 -14.58 -13.28
N SER A 194 -23.17 -15.15 -14.38
CA SER A 194 -21.80 -14.89 -14.88
C SER A 194 -21.63 -13.54 -15.57
N SER A 195 -22.71 -12.83 -15.94
CA SER A 195 -22.58 -11.51 -16.57
C SER A 195 -22.18 -10.43 -15.58
N SER A 196 -22.33 -10.69 -14.27
CA SER A 196 -22.02 -9.77 -13.16
C SER A 196 -21.21 -10.51 -12.09
N GLN A 197 -20.11 -11.14 -12.54
CA GLN A 197 -19.18 -11.89 -11.69
C GLN A 197 -17.89 -11.09 -11.50
N ILE A 198 -17.26 -11.25 -10.34
CA ILE A 198 -16.02 -10.54 -10.00
C ILE A 198 -14.98 -11.51 -9.44
N PHE A 199 -13.70 -11.25 -9.69
CA PHE A 199 -12.62 -11.94 -8.97
C PHE A 199 -12.57 -11.44 -7.53
N ALA A 200 -12.74 -12.33 -6.57
CA ALA A 200 -12.88 -11.99 -5.16
C ALA A 200 -11.75 -12.69 -4.37
N GLY A 201 -10.93 -11.90 -3.69
CA GLY A 201 -9.78 -12.38 -2.91
C GLY A 201 -9.91 -12.07 -1.43
N ALA A 202 -10.15 -13.10 -0.62
CA ALA A 202 -10.04 -13.00 0.83
C ALA A 202 -8.57 -13.08 1.26
N PHE A 203 -8.09 -12.15 2.08
CA PHE A 203 -6.73 -12.24 2.61
C PHE A 203 -6.55 -13.48 3.48
N PRO A 204 -5.34 -14.06 3.57
CA PRO A 204 -5.08 -15.20 4.43
C PRO A 204 -5.43 -14.94 5.90
N GLU A 205 -5.05 -13.79 6.43
CA GLU A 205 -5.34 -13.36 7.79
C GLU A 205 -6.16 -12.06 7.75
N ASN A 206 -5.68 -10.99 8.39
CA ASN A 206 -6.25 -9.66 8.27
C ASN A 206 -5.60 -8.89 7.10
N TYR A 207 -5.66 -7.57 7.12
CA TYR A 207 -5.07 -6.66 6.14
C TYR A 207 -3.71 -6.10 6.60
N GLU A 208 -2.95 -6.91 7.31
CA GLU A 208 -1.67 -6.56 7.92
C GLU A 208 -0.50 -7.16 7.15
N PRO A 209 0.74 -6.64 7.30
CA PRO A 209 1.91 -7.30 6.76
C PRO A 209 2.17 -8.62 7.51
N PRO A 210 2.95 -9.54 6.92
CA PRO A 210 3.43 -10.71 7.65
C PRO A 210 4.15 -10.30 8.94
N SER A 211 4.10 -11.18 9.95
CA SER A 211 4.77 -10.94 11.23
C SER A 211 6.25 -10.60 11.04
N GLY A 212 6.71 -9.55 11.72
CA GLY A 212 8.09 -9.06 11.61
C GLY A 212 8.34 -8.13 10.41
N PHE A 213 7.32 -7.71 9.66
CA PHE A 213 7.44 -6.78 8.53
C PHE A 213 6.66 -5.48 8.72
N TYR A 214 6.57 -4.98 9.96
CA TYR A 214 6.01 -3.67 10.26
C TYR A 214 7.11 -2.61 10.31
N PHE A 215 6.97 -1.52 9.55
CA PHE A 215 8.03 -0.52 9.41
C PHE A 215 7.57 0.87 9.81
N GLU A 216 6.63 0.95 10.76
CA GLU A 216 6.22 2.22 11.35
C GLU A 216 7.30 2.76 12.30
N VAL A 217 7.28 4.07 12.54
CA VAL A 217 8.18 4.68 13.53
C VAL A 217 7.98 4.03 14.90
N ASN A 218 9.09 3.62 15.52
CA ASN A 218 9.14 2.94 16.82
C ASN A 218 8.48 1.55 16.88
N ASP A 219 8.21 0.91 15.73
CA ASP A 219 7.81 -0.50 15.72
C ASP A 219 8.97 -1.40 16.19
N ALA A 220 8.63 -2.55 16.78
CA ALA A 220 9.60 -3.51 17.29
C ALA A 220 10.11 -4.48 16.22
N SER A 221 9.49 -4.50 15.03
CA SER A 221 9.88 -5.41 13.96
C SER A 221 11.31 -5.14 13.48
N PRO A 222 12.08 -6.20 13.19
CA PRO A 222 13.47 -6.04 12.75
C PRO A 222 13.55 -5.37 11.37
N VAL A 223 14.38 -4.33 11.30
CA VAL A 223 14.73 -3.63 10.06
C VAL A 223 15.92 -4.30 9.38
N VAL A 224 16.06 -4.08 8.07
CA VAL A 224 17.25 -4.47 7.31
C VAL A 224 18.39 -3.51 7.64
N GLN A 225 19.38 -4.04 8.35
CA GLN A 225 20.70 -3.46 8.52
C GLN A 225 21.59 -4.12 7.47
N ASP A 226 22.10 -3.30 6.55
CA ASP A 226 22.90 -3.74 5.42
C ASP A 226 24.25 -3.03 5.30
N ASP A 227 24.65 -2.31 6.34
CA ASP A 227 25.97 -1.70 6.40
C ASP A 227 26.92 -2.65 7.14
N PRO A 228 27.86 -3.31 6.44
CA PRO A 228 28.76 -4.29 7.04
C PRO A 228 29.75 -3.67 8.04
N GLU A 229 29.87 -2.33 8.10
CA GLU A 229 30.71 -1.63 9.06
C GLU A 229 30.02 -1.38 10.41
N PHE A 230 28.69 -1.52 10.50
CA PHE A 230 28.00 -1.43 11.79
C PHE A 230 27.67 -2.79 12.38
N PHE A 231 27.37 -2.80 13.68
CA PHE A 231 26.85 -3.97 14.36
C PHE A 231 25.47 -4.38 13.80
N ASP A 232 25.12 -5.64 14.06
CA ASP A 232 23.80 -6.21 13.75
C ASP A 232 23.46 -6.27 12.25
N TYR A 233 24.46 -6.44 11.38
CA TYR A 233 24.23 -6.77 9.96
C TYR A 233 23.39 -8.04 9.81
N ASN A 234 22.26 -7.93 9.12
CA ASN A 234 21.23 -8.97 9.14
C ASN A 234 20.57 -9.26 7.79
N VAL A 235 21.15 -8.83 6.66
CA VAL A 235 20.55 -8.99 5.32
C VAL A 235 20.11 -10.43 5.04
N GLN A 236 20.97 -11.42 5.28
CA GLN A 236 20.65 -12.82 4.98
C GLN A 236 19.50 -13.35 5.86
N GLU A 237 19.46 -12.96 7.13
CA GLU A 237 18.37 -13.30 8.05
C GLU A 237 17.05 -12.74 7.53
N ARG A 238 17.02 -11.45 7.19
CA ARG A 238 15.81 -10.78 6.70
C ARG A 238 15.32 -11.32 5.36
N VAL A 239 16.23 -11.72 4.48
CA VAL A 239 15.88 -12.41 3.23
C VAL A 239 15.27 -13.78 3.52
N ASN A 240 15.84 -14.55 4.44
CA ASN A 240 15.30 -15.85 4.82
C ASN A 240 13.89 -15.73 5.44
N ASP A 241 13.69 -14.74 6.32
CA ASP A 241 12.38 -14.45 6.90
C ASP A 241 11.34 -14.09 5.83
N PHE A 242 11.75 -13.28 4.85
CA PHE A 242 10.88 -12.89 3.74
C PHE A 242 10.47 -14.11 2.91
N VAL A 243 11.44 -14.93 2.51
CA VAL A 243 11.20 -16.15 1.72
C VAL A 243 10.34 -17.14 2.49
N ALA A 244 10.59 -17.33 3.79
CA ALA A 244 9.80 -18.21 4.63
C ALA A 244 8.32 -17.77 4.71
N ALA A 245 8.07 -16.48 4.96
CA ALA A 245 6.72 -15.93 4.97
C ALA A 245 6.04 -16.03 3.59
N ALA A 246 6.78 -15.78 2.51
CA ALA A 246 6.25 -15.82 1.15
C ALA A 246 5.85 -17.25 0.76
N VAL A 247 6.71 -18.24 1.03
CA VAL A 247 6.42 -19.66 0.78
C VAL A 247 5.24 -20.12 1.64
N ALA A 248 5.16 -19.69 2.90
CA ALA A 248 4.03 -20.03 3.77
C ALA A 248 2.69 -19.56 3.18
N GLN A 249 2.63 -18.33 2.64
CA GLN A 249 1.44 -17.83 1.97
C GLN A 249 1.20 -18.50 0.60
N ALA A 250 2.24 -18.74 -0.19
CA ALA A 250 2.11 -19.43 -1.48
C ALA A 250 1.53 -20.85 -1.32
N ASN A 251 1.81 -21.53 -0.21
CA ASN A 251 1.27 -22.86 0.08
C ASN A 251 -0.26 -22.88 0.22
N ILE A 252 -0.91 -21.76 0.53
CA ILE A 252 -2.37 -21.63 0.66
C ILE A 252 -3.01 -20.85 -0.51
N THR A 253 -2.22 -20.41 -1.48
CA THR A 253 -2.65 -19.72 -2.70
C THR A 253 -2.52 -20.64 -3.92
N ARG A 254 -3.23 -20.33 -5.01
CA ARG A 254 -3.27 -21.19 -6.22
C ARG A 254 -2.12 -20.94 -7.19
N THR A 255 -1.81 -19.67 -7.46
CA THR A 255 -0.84 -19.26 -8.48
C THR A 255 0.55 -19.04 -7.87
N ASN A 256 1.52 -18.71 -8.72
CA ASN A 256 2.84 -18.21 -8.31
C ASN A 256 2.82 -16.70 -8.02
N HIS A 257 1.66 -16.12 -7.72
CA HIS A 257 1.51 -14.73 -7.30
C HIS A 257 0.82 -14.69 -5.94
N ILE A 258 1.41 -13.94 -5.02
CA ILE A 258 0.81 -13.63 -3.72
C ILE A 258 0.86 -12.13 -3.47
N MET A 259 -0.04 -11.63 -2.64
CA MET A 259 -0.09 -10.22 -2.27
C MET A 259 0.15 -10.05 -0.77
N TRP A 260 1.02 -9.12 -0.41
CA TRP A 260 1.21 -8.67 0.96
C TRP A 260 0.64 -7.27 1.11
N THR A 261 -0.25 -7.12 2.07
CA THR A 261 -0.82 -5.86 2.54
C THR A 261 0.19 -5.20 3.46
N MET A 262 1.07 -4.37 2.89
CA MET A 262 2.13 -3.69 3.61
C MET A 262 1.57 -2.43 4.27
N GLY A 263 0.81 -2.62 5.34
CA GLY A 263 0.07 -1.54 5.99
C GLY A 263 -0.89 -2.05 7.05
N THR A 264 -1.48 -1.12 7.80
CA THR A 264 -2.62 -1.39 8.70
C THR A 264 -3.22 -0.02 9.09
N ASP A 265 -3.94 0.07 10.20
CA ASP A 265 -4.62 1.27 10.68
C ASP A 265 -3.64 2.46 10.86
N PHE A 266 -3.93 3.57 10.17
CA PHE A 266 -3.26 4.87 10.28
C PHE A 266 -1.72 4.80 10.23
N LYS A 267 -1.18 3.94 9.36
CA LYS A 267 0.25 3.78 9.12
C LYS A 267 0.77 4.76 8.07
N TYR A 268 2.06 4.66 7.76
CA TYR A 268 2.78 5.56 6.87
C TYR A 268 2.83 7.01 7.37
N GLN A 269 2.63 7.27 8.67
CA GLN A 269 2.75 8.62 9.26
C GLN A 269 4.10 9.24 8.94
N TYR A 270 5.14 8.40 8.88
CA TYR A 270 6.39 8.73 8.24
C TYR A 270 6.74 7.68 7.18
N ALA A 271 6.12 7.79 6.01
CA ALA A 271 6.24 6.83 4.89
C ALA A 271 7.67 6.41 4.53
N HIS A 272 8.66 7.27 4.78
CA HIS A 272 10.07 6.96 4.51
C HIS A 272 10.58 5.73 5.27
N THR A 273 10.11 5.43 6.49
CA THR A 273 10.54 4.22 7.22
C THR A 273 10.09 2.95 6.52
N TRP A 274 8.86 2.94 5.98
CA TRP A 274 8.33 1.83 5.19
C TRP A 274 9.09 1.67 3.88
N PHE A 275 9.12 2.71 3.03
CA PHE A 275 9.73 2.60 1.70
C PHE A 275 11.23 2.28 1.76
N ARG A 276 11.97 2.80 2.75
CA ARG A 276 13.38 2.44 2.93
C ARG A 276 13.57 0.94 3.18
N GLN A 277 12.67 0.30 3.92
CA GLN A 277 12.75 -1.15 4.18
C GLN A 277 12.28 -1.96 2.99
N LEU A 278 11.21 -1.53 2.31
CA LEU A 278 10.71 -2.16 1.09
C LEU A 278 11.78 -2.15 -0.01
N ASP A 279 12.47 -1.02 -0.22
CA ASP A 279 13.54 -0.90 -1.21
C ASP A 279 14.67 -1.91 -0.97
N LYS A 280 15.11 -2.03 0.28
CA LYS A 280 16.13 -3.00 0.70
C LYS A 280 15.66 -4.44 0.48
N LEU A 281 14.44 -4.76 0.91
CA LEU A 281 13.88 -6.11 0.76
C LEU A 281 13.74 -6.49 -0.71
N ILE A 282 13.18 -5.62 -1.55
CA ILE A 282 13.07 -5.84 -3.00
C ILE A 282 14.44 -6.07 -3.61
N HIS A 283 15.43 -5.25 -3.24
CA HIS A 283 16.79 -5.38 -3.77
C HIS A 283 17.44 -6.71 -3.37
N TYR A 284 17.52 -7.00 -2.07
CA TYR A 284 18.27 -8.14 -1.56
C TYR A 284 17.56 -9.46 -1.86
N VAL A 285 16.23 -9.55 -1.69
CA VAL A 285 15.50 -10.79 -1.98
C VAL A 285 15.71 -11.21 -3.42
N ASN A 286 15.62 -10.28 -4.38
CA ASN A 286 15.84 -10.61 -5.79
C ASN A 286 17.30 -10.97 -6.09
N MET A 287 18.27 -10.27 -5.48
CA MET A 287 19.70 -10.59 -5.63
C MET A 287 20.04 -12.01 -5.12
N PHE A 288 19.47 -12.43 -4.00
CA PHE A 288 19.72 -13.76 -3.42
C PHE A 288 18.84 -14.88 -4.05
N ALA A 289 17.64 -14.55 -4.53
CA ALA A 289 16.78 -15.49 -5.25
C ALA A 289 17.26 -15.80 -6.68
N ASP A 290 18.17 -15.00 -7.23
CA ASP A 290 18.84 -15.30 -8.51
C ASP A 290 20.08 -16.18 -8.33
N SER A 291 20.68 -16.21 -7.12
CA SER A 291 21.91 -16.96 -6.84
C SER A 291 21.66 -18.35 -6.23
N ASN A 292 20.51 -18.57 -5.61
CA ASN A 292 20.07 -19.88 -5.17
C ASN A 292 18.95 -20.37 -6.10
N TYR A 293 19.17 -21.49 -6.80
CA TYR A 293 18.17 -22.17 -7.61
C TYR A 293 16.94 -22.56 -6.76
N LEU A 294 15.97 -21.64 -6.65
CA LEU A 294 14.59 -21.88 -6.23
C LEU A 294 13.67 -21.56 -7.41
#